data_AF-A0A8H3EYB2-F1
#
_entry.id   AF-A0A8H3EYB2-F1
#
_cell.length_a   1.000
_cell.length_b   1.000
_cell.length_c   1.000
_cell.angle_alpha   90.00
_cell.angle_beta   90.00
_cell.angle_gamma   90.00
#
_symmetry.space_group_name_H-M   'P 1'
#
loop_
_entity.id
_entity.type
_entity.pdbx_description
1 polymer ?
#
loop_
_entity_poly.entity_id
_entity_poly.type
_entity_poly.pdbx_seq_one_letter_code
_entity_poly.pdbx_strand_id
1 'polypeptide(L)'
;MSKAEPGQFQTLLNNLLREHVKPAFVKSKNSAITPAGRKALIALPPRLEAGIDETKSKPWKYGQVYLISVFEWILGQLDTLSIELNWPLLIPPLLALLDDASTVYKIRGCSLLSNFIASIPPQVLERTGLGEVFQEALTPCLLYLPELTPEAESLQLLSAVYPTLLFLIRTRFPEARDRGLMQKSLDHLFRYGILKGYAHAGDNVRIADFLVRRMTDVVNEMGIASCKHLKHILPLLSAILSDPFAMAYPPLLLAALQAIQSVTIIDWSRMEYHGSEMLRSLIVCWCKALPDDDTARPSSLGQVKAEIKYSVKLLSAVLKRDMAAEYSFLVESDGRLEELLAM
;
A
#
# COMPACT_ATOMS: atom_id res chain seq x y z
N MET A 1 33.00 -25.81 -17.81
CA MET A 1 31.54 -25.65 -17.70
C MET A 1 31.04 -25.12 -19.04
N SER A 2 30.44 -26.00 -19.84
CA SER A 2 29.93 -25.67 -21.17
C SER A 2 28.76 -24.70 -21.04
N LYS A 3 28.81 -23.54 -21.71
CA LYS A 3 27.65 -22.65 -21.84
C LYS A 3 26.61 -23.38 -22.67
N ALA A 4 25.49 -23.78 -22.05
CA ALA A 4 24.37 -24.36 -22.76
C ALA A 4 23.92 -23.40 -23.88
N GLU A 5 23.62 -23.96 -25.05
CA GLU A 5 23.11 -23.16 -26.17
C GLU A 5 21.80 -22.47 -25.77
N PRO A 6 21.54 -21.22 -26.21
CA PRO A 6 20.39 -20.43 -25.78
C PRO A 6 19.04 -21.16 -25.94
N GLY A 7 18.91 -22.01 -26.97
CA GLY A 7 17.71 -22.82 -27.20
C GLY A 7 17.49 -23.92 -26.16
N GLN A 8 18.55 -24.59 -25.69
CA GLN A 8 18.44 -25.68 -24.72
C GLN A 8 17.96 -25.19 -23.35
N PHE A 9 18.39 -23.98 -22.96
CA PHE A 9 17.98 -23.38 -21.71
C PHE A 9 16.49 -23.00 -21.70
N GLN A 10 15.99 -22.40 -22.79
CA GLN A 10 14.56 -22.11 -22.90
C GLN A 10 13.70 -23.38 -22.94
N THR A 11 14.17 -24.44 -23.61
CA THR A 11 13.51 -25.75 -23.58
C THR A 11 13.43 -26.31 -22.16
N LEU A 12 14.50 -26.20 -21.37
CA LEU A 12 14.50 -26.63 -19.98
C LEU A 12 13.45 -25.88 -19.15
N LEU A 13 13.41 -24.55 -19.24
CA LEU A 13 12.41 -23.73 -18.51
C LEU A 13 10.98 -24.13 -18.88
N ASN A 14 10.71 -24.32 -20.17
CA ASN A 14 9.40 -24.75 -20.67
C ASN A 14 9.00 -26.14 -20.15
N ASN A 15 9.95 -27.08 -20.11
CA ASN A 15 9.70 -28.43 -19.59
C ASN A 15 9.42 -28.38 -18.09
N LEU A 16 10.19 -27.61 -17.31
CA LEU A 16 9.94 -27.43 -15.88
C LEU A 16 8.53 -26.85 -15.62
N LEU A 17 8.12 -25.84 -16.40
CA LEU A 17 6.78 -25.27 -16.29
C LEU A 17 5.68 -26.28 -16.60
N ARG A 18 5.86 -27.12 -17.64
CA ARG A 18 4.84 -28.05 -18.12
C ARG A 18 4.75 -29.33 -17.30
N GLU A 19 5.88 -29.88 -16.90
CA GLU A 19 5.99 -31.21 -16.29
C GLU A 19 5.98 -31.16 -14.76
N HIS A 20 6.40 -30.05 -14.16
CA HIS A 20 6.51 -29.92 -12.71
C HIS A 20 5.60 -28.85 -12.13
N VAL A 21 5.70 -27.61 -12.61
CA VAL A 21 4.91 -26.49 -12.06
C VAL A 21 3.42 -26.68 -12.35
N LYS A 22 3.04 -26.81 -13.63
CA LYS A 22 1.63 -26.90 -14.02
C LYS A 22 0.88 -27.98 -13.23
N PRO A 23 1.31 -29.26 -13.17
CA PRO A 23 0.59 -30.31 -12.45
C PRO A 23 0.36 -30.00 -10.97
N ALA A 24 1.31 -29.31 -10.33
CA ALA A 24 1.18 -28.94 -8.94
C ALA A 24 0.06 -27.90 -8.71
N PHE A 25 -0.21 -27.01 -9.68
CA PHE A 25 -1.18 -25.93 -9.56
C PHE A 25 -2.52 -26.19 -10.27
N VAL A 26 -2.68 -27.26 -11.08
CA VAL A 26 -3.91 -27.54 -11.87
C VAL A 26 -5.19 -27.52 -11.02
N LYS A 27 -5.13 -28.00 -9.78
CA LYS A 27 -6.29 -28.08 -8.89
C LYS A 27 -6.60 -26.76 -8.18
N SER A 28 -5.66 -25.82 -8.13
CA SER A 28 -5.85 -24.47 -7.59
C SER A 28 -6.45 -23.55 -8.65
N LYS A 29 -7.67 -23.87 -9.10
CA LYS A 29 -8.35 -23.13 -10.18
C LYS A 29 -8.85 -21.78 -9.66
N ASN A 30 -8.53 -20.72 -10.40
CA ASN A 30 -9.11 -19.39 -10.19
C ASN A 30 -10.13 -19.12 -11.31
N SER A 31 -11.36 -18.74 -10.94
CA SER A 31 -12.47 -18.53 -11.89
C SER A 31 -12.40 -17.19 -12.64
N ALA A 32 -11.54 -16.28 -12.23
CA ALA A 32 -11.29 -15.00 -12.90
C ALA A 32 -10.42 -15.14 -14.16
N ILE A 33 -9.86 -16.32 -14.43
CA ILE A 33 -9.02 -16.58 -15.60
C ILE A 33 -9.56 -17.71 -16.49
N THR A 34 -9.30 -17.58 -17.79
CA THR A 34 -9.51 -18.62 -18.81
C THR A 34 -8.39 -19.68 -18.73
N PRO A 35 -8.57 -20.87 -19.33
CA PRO A 35 -7.48 -21.86 -19.45
C PRO A 35 -6.24 -21.32 -20.18
N ALA A 36 -6.44 -20.28 -21.00
CA ALA A 36 -5.40 -19.54 -21.67
C ALA A 36 -4.80 -18.42 -20.80
N GLY A 37 -5.05 -18.39 -19.48
CA GLY A 37 -4.51 -17.43 -18.51
C GLY A 37 -5.10 -16.02 -18.50
N ARG A 38 -5.89 -15.64 -19.52
CA ARG A 38 -6.49 -14.29 -19.67
C ARG A 38 -7.69 -14.07 -18.78
N LYS A 39 -8.05 -12.80 -18.50
CA LYS A 39 -9.27 -12.45 -17.77
C LYS A 39 -10.48 -13.14 -18.39
N ALA A 40 -11.27 -13.83 -17.56
CA ALA A 40 -12.53 -14.43 -17.97
C ALA A 40 -13.60 -13.35 -18.17
N LEU A 41 -14.33 -13.40 -19.29
CA LEU A 41 -15.46 -12.49 -19.55
C LEU A 41 -16.66 -12.79 -18.65
N ILE A 42 -16.80 -14.05 -18.23
CA ILE A 42 -17.81 -14.51 -17.28
C ILE A 42 -17.07 -15.27 -16.20
N ALA A 43 -16.91 -14.66 -15.02
CA ALA A 43 -16.38 -15.35 -13.85
C ALA A 43 -17.47 -16.30 -13.32
N LEU A 44 -17.18 -17.60 -13.33
CA LEU A 44 -18.06 -18.57 -12.68
C LEU A 44 -17.98 -18.38 -11.16
N PRO A 45 -19.10 -18.47 -10.43
CA PRO A 45 -19.07 -18.40 -8.98
C PRO A 45 -18.11 -19.48 -8.44
N PRO A 46 -17.31 -19.16 -7.41
CA PRO A 46 -16.37 -20.12 -6.85
C PRO A 46 -17.15 -21.36 -6.42
N ARG A 47 -16.80 -22.52 -6.98
CA ARG A 47 -17.32 -23.79 -6.48
C ARG A 47 -16.70 -24.00 -5.11
N LEU A 48 -17.51 -23.86 -4.06
CA LEU A 48 -17.18 -24.33 -2.72
C LEU A 48 -17.04 -25.85 -2.78
N GLU A 49 -15.82 -26.32 -3.03
CA GLU A 49 -15.48 -27.75 -2.94
C GLU A 49 -15.29 -28.11 -1.46
N ALA A 50 -16.39 -28.06 -0.69
CA ALA A 50 -16.40 -28.46 0.70
C ALA A 50 -16.02 -29.94 0.84
N GLY A 51 -15.03 -30.23 1.68
CA GLY A 51 -14.61 -31.60 2.00
C GLY A 51 -13.49 -32.21 1.16
N ILE A 52 -12.84 -31.44 0.27
CA ILE A 52 -11.62 -31.92 -0.40
C ILE A 52 -10.41 -31.71 0.52
N ASP A 53 -9.68 -32.80 0.75
CA ASP A 53 -8.39 -32.80 1.44
C ASP A 53 -7.41 -31.80 0.80
N GLU A 54 -7.11 -30.72 1.53
CA GLU A 54 -6.21 -29.66 1.06
C GLU A 54 -4.83 -30.19 0.65
N THR A 55 -4.36 -31.26 1.30
CA THR A 55 -3.06 -31.87 0.98
C THR A 55 -3.05 -32.47 -0.44
N LYS A 56 -4.21 -32.92 -0.92
CA LYS A 56 -4.40 -33.47 -2.28
C LYS A 56 -4.77 -32.42 -3.31
N SER A 57 -5.37 -31.30 -2.90
CA SER A 57 -5.76 -30.21 -3.80
C SER A 57 -4.66 -29.17 -3.99
N LYS A 58 -3.74 -29.02 -3.03
CA LYS A 58 -2.60 -28.09 -3.07
C LYS A 58 -1.27 -28.83 -2.89
N PRO A 59 -0.86 -29.70 -3.84
CA PRO A 59 0.42 -30.41 -3.74
C PRO A 59 1.61 -29.45 -3.70
N TRP A 60 1.52 -28.27 -4.32
CA TRP A 60 2.54 -27.21 -4.22
C TRP A 60 2.76 -26.68 -2.78
N LYS A 61 1.77 -26.85 -1.89
CA LYS A 61 1.81 -26.39 -0.49
C LYS A 61 2.26 -27.47 0.49
N TYR A 62 1.82 -28.71 0.27
CA TYR A 62 1.98 -29.79 1.27
C TYR A 62 2.90 -30.94 0.84
N GLY A 63 3.25 -31.05 -0.45
CA GLY A 63 4.10 -32.14 -0.95
C GLY A 63 5.33 -31.65 -1.71
N GLN A 64 5.14 -30.77 -2.68
CA GLN A 64 6.15 -30.29 -3.62
C GLN A 64 6.51 -28.82 -3.34
N VAL A 65 6.79 -28.50 -2.07
CA VAL A 65 6.99 -27.12 -1.60
C VAL A 65 8.14 -26.40 -2.32
N TYR A 66 9.18 -27.16 -2.71
CA TYR A 66 10.32 -26.65 -3.47
C TYR A 66 9.93 -26.02 -4.82
N LEU A 67 8.75 -26.35 -5.37
CA LEU A 67 8.30 -25.81 -6.64
C LEU A 67 8.04 -24.31 -6.61
N ILE A 68 7.78 -23.72 -5.44
CA ILE A 68 7.65 -22.27 -5.31
C ILE A 68 9.00 -21.60 -5.60
N SER A 69 10.09 -22.12 -5.03
CA SER A 69 11.45 -21.62 -5.29
C SER A 69 11.89 -21.88 -6.73
N VAL A 70 11.53 -23.03 -7.30
CA VAL A 70 11.79 -23.31 -8.73
C VAL A 70 11.02 -22.33 -9.62
N PHE A 71 9.74 -22.08 -9.30
CA PHE A 71 8.91 -21.15 -10.07
C PHE A 71 9.44 -19.71 -10.02
N GLU A 72 9.86 -19.25 -8.86
CA GLU A 72 10.54 -17.96 -8.70
C GLU A 72 11.81 -17.85 -9.52
N TRP A 73 12.65 -18.88 -9.48
CA TRP A 73 13.86 -18.92 -10.29
C TRP A 73 13.50 -18.83 -11.77
N ILE A 74 12.52 -19.62 -12.24
CA ILE A 74 12.04 -19.56 -13.64
C ILE A 74 11.60 -18.14 -14.00
N LEU A 75 10.77 -17.48 -13.19
CA LEU A 75 10.33 -16.10 -13.44
C LEU A 75 11.50 -15.12 -13.59
N GLY A 76 12.57 -15.29 -12.81
CA GLY A 76 13.78 -14.48 -12.92
C GLY A 76 14.65 -14.74 -14.16
N GLN A 77 14.37 -15.80 -14.93
CA GLN A 77 15.12 -16.16 -16.14
C GLN A 77 14.36 -15.88 -17.43
N LEU A 78 13.05 -15.60 -17.36
CA LEU A 78 12.22 -15.40 -18.54
C LEU A 78 12.36 -13.96 -19.06
N ASP A 79 12.58 -13.82 -20.36
CA ASP A 79 12.42 -12.56 -21.08
C ASP A 79 10.95 -12.32 -21.42
N THR A 80 10.62 -11.10 -21.84
CA THR A 80 9.25 -10.69 -22.17
C THR A 80 8.58 -11.63 -23.18
N LEU A 81 9.30 -12.07 -24.21
CA LEU A 81 8.76 -12.98 -25.22
C LEU A 81 8.44 -14.35 -24.64
N SER A 82 9.33 -14.92 -23.81
CA SER A 82 9.07 -16.21 -23.17
C SER A 82 7.95 -16.14 -22.14
N ILE A 83 7.77 -15.00 -21.47
CA ILE A 83 6.63 -14.74 -20.59
C ILE A 83 5.33 -14.81 -21.39
N GLU A 84 5.24 -14.12 -22.53
CA GLU A 84 4.03 -14.13 -23.35
C GLU A 84 3.70 -15.54 -23.89
N LEU A 85 4.71 -16.34 -24.23
CA LEU A 85 4.54 -17.70 -24.73
C LEU A 85 4.08 -18.69 -23.64
N ASN A 86 4.57 -18.54 -22.42
CA ASN A 86 4.29 -19.45 -21.30
C ASN A 86 3.25 -18.95 -20.30
N TRP A 87 2.74 -17.75 -20.56
CA TRP A 87 1.65 -17.09 -19.89
C TRP A 87 0.60 -18.01 -19.20
N PRO A 88 -0.05 -18.99 -19.87
CA PRO A 88 -1.07 -19.83 -19.23
C PRO A 88 -0.54 -20.72 -18.10
N LEU A 89 0.78 -20.91 -18.04
CA LEU A 89 1.50 -21.69 -17.03
C LEU A 89 2.02 -20.82 -15.88
N LEU A 90 2.15 -19.50 -16.09
CA LEU A 90 2.69 -18.55 -15.12
C LEU A 90 1.61 -17.92 -14.24
N ILE A 91 0.44 -17.62 -14.83
CA ILE A 91 -0.64 -16.92 -14.11
C ILE A 91 -1.31 -17.76 -13.03
N PRO A 92 -1.66 -19.05 -13.26
CA PRO A 92 -2.30 -19.83 -12.21
C PRO A 92 -1.45 -19.99 -10.94
N PRO A 93 -0.13 -20.25 -11.00
CA PRO A 93 0.71 -20.25 -9.81
C PRO A 93 0.75 -18.90 -9.07
N LEU A 94 0.85 -17.77 -9.79
CA LEU A 94 0.82 -16.44 -9.19
C LEU A 94 -0.50 -16.20 -8.43
N LEU A 95 -1.63 -16.49 -9.06
CA LEU A 95 -2.95 -16.33 -8.43
C LEU A 95 -3.16 -17.31 -7.28
N ALA A 96 -2.75 -18.57 -7.42
CA ALA A 96 -2.88 -19.56 -6.35
C ALA A 96 -2.15 -19.16 -5.06
N LEU A 97 -0.98 -18.52 -5.18
CA LEU A 97 -0.25 -17.98 -4.03
C LEU A 97 -0.95 -16.78 -3.41
N LEU A 98 -1.49 -15.87 -4.23
CA LEU A 98 -2.24 -14.70 -3.77
C LEU A 98 -3.60 -15.06 -3.17
N ASP A 99 -4.22 -16.15 -3.61
CA ASP A 99 -5.53 -16.63 -3.13
C ASP A 99 -5.42 -17.50 -1.87
N ASP A 100 -4.23 -18.03 -1.53
CA ASP A 100 -4.09 -18.92 -0.37
C ASP A 100 -4.36 -18.19 0.95
N ALA A 101 -4.92 -18.89 1.93
CA ALA A 101 -5.27 -18.32 3.23
C ALA A 101 -4.03 -17.92 4.06
N SER A 102 -2.86 -18.55 3.83
CA SER A 102 -1.65 -18.23 4.59
C SER A 102 -0.99 -16.95 4.09
N THR A 103 -0.71 -16.05 5.03
CA THR A 103 0.00 -14.79 4.84
C THR A 103 1.37 -14.98 4.18
N VAL A 104 2.09 -16.07 4.51
CA VAL A 104 3.41 -16.38 3.96
C VAL A 104 3.37 -16.56 2.43
N TYR A 105 2.39 -17.31 1.92
CA TYR A 105 2.24 -17.51 0.48
C TYR A 105 1.73 -16.25 -0.22
N LYS A 106 0.88 -15.45 0.42
CA LYS A 106 0.44 -14.16 -0.11
C LYS A 106 1.61 -13.17 -0.24
N ILE A 107 2.48 -13.07 0.76
CA ILE A 107 3.69 -12.25 0.73
C ILE A 107 4.60 -12.69 -0.42
N ARG A 108 4.82 -14.01 -0.57
CA ARG A 108 5.62 -14.54 -1.67
C ARG A 108 4.96 -14.26 -3.02
N GLY A 109 3.65 -14.44 -3.12
CA GLY A 109 2.86 -14.10 -4.30
C GLY A 109 2.98 -12.63 -4.69
N CYS A 110 2.97 -11.70 -3.74
CA CYS A 110 3.19 -10.28 -4.00
C CYS A 110 4.58 -10.04 -4.61
N SER A 111 5.63 -10.60 -4.00
CA SER A 111 6.99 -10.47 -4.51
C SER A 111 7.15 -11.04 -5.92
N LEU A 112 6.58 -12.22 -6.20
CA LEU A 112 6.64 -12.83 -7.52
C LEU A 112 5.84 -12.05 -8.55
N LEU A 113 4.68 -11.52 -8.15
CA LEU A 113 3.87 -10.67 -9.01
C LEU A 113 4.58 -9.37 -9.34
N SER A 114 5.26 -8.72 -8.38
CA SER A 114 6.08 -7.53 -8.67
C SER A 114 7.18 -7.83 -9.69
N ASN A 115 7.90 -8.95 -9.54
CA ASN A 115 8.94 -9.36 -10.49
C ASN A 115 8.35 -9.65 -11.89
N PHE A 116 7.19 -10.31 -11.93
CA PHE A 116 6.47 -10.58 -13.16
C PHE A 116 6.03 -9.29 -13.87
N ILE A 117 5.41 -8.36 -13.15
CA ILE A 117 4.96 -7.06 -13.69
C ILE A 117 6.15 -6.25 -14.22
N ALA A 118 7.30 -6.28 -13.53
CA ALA A 118 8.51 -5.59 -13.97
C ALA A 118 9.09 -6.14 -15.28
N SER A 119 8.75 -7.39 -15.63
CA SER A 119 9.30 -8.10 -16.81
C SER A 119 8.39 -8.02 -18.05
N ILE A 120 7.21 -7.39 -17.92
CA ILE A 120 6.23 -7.26 -19.02
C ILE A 120 5.94 -5.79 -19.37
N PRO A 121 5.74 -5.47 -20.66
CA PRO A 121 5.29 -4.15 -21.07
C PRO A 121 3.87 -3.83 -20.54
N PRO A 122 3.59 -2.56 -20.18
CA PRO A 122 2.26 -2.09 -19.79
C PRO A 122 1.12 -2.54 -20.72
N GLN A 123 1.36 -2.53 -22.02
CA GLN A 123 0.39 -2.86 -23.07
C GLN A 123 -0.08 -4.32 -22.97
N VAL A 124 0.74 -5.21 -22.42
CA VAL A 124 0.39 -6.62 -22.22
C VAL A 124 -0.70 -6.73 -21.15
N LEU A 125 -0.59 -5.99 -20.04
CA LEU A 125 -1.59 -5.99 -18.97
C LEU A 125 -2.93 -5.44 -19.45
N GLU A 126 -2.90 -4.40 -20.29
CA GLU A 126 -4.10 -3.80 -20.88
C GLU A 126 -4.79 -4.78 -21.83
N ARG A 127 -4.06 -5.33 -22.81
CA ARG A 127 -4.60 -6.25 -23.83
C ARG A 127 -5.14 -7.55 -23.23
N THR A 128 -4.55 -8.04 -22.14
CA THR A 128 -4.94 -9.31 -21.52
C THR A 128 -6.04 -9.17 -20.47
N GLY A 129 -6.35 -7.94 -20.03
CA GLY A 129 -7.30 -7.66 -18.95
C GLY A 129 -6.79 -8.09 -17.57
N LEU A 130 -5.53 -8.51 -17.47
CA LEU A 130 -4.97 -9.04 -16.25
C LEU A 130 -4.88 -8.07 -15.10
N GLY A 131 -4.60 -6.81 -15.43
CA GLY A 131 -4.29 -5.84 -14.40
C GLY A 131 -5.44 -5.76 -13.40
N GLU A 132 -6.67 -5.98 -13.87
CA GLU A 132 -7.85 -6.08 -13.03
C GLU A 132 -7.88 -7.37 -12.22
N VAL A 133 -7.59 -8.52 -12.82
CA VAL A 133 -7.52 -9.82 -12.12
C VAL A 133 -6.51 -9.78 -10.96
N PHE A 134 -5.32 -9.22 -11.20
CA PHE A 134 -4.31 -9.09 -10.16
C PHE A 134 -4.71 -8.09 -9.07
N GLN A 135 -5.33 -6.98 -9.45
CA GLN A 135 -5.83 -6.01 -8.48
C GLN A 135 -6.95 -6.61 -7.61
N GLU A 136 -7.85 -7.40 -8.20
CA GLU A 136 -8.89 -8.13 -7.49
C GLU A 136 -8.30 -9.20 -6.55
N ALA A 137 -7.25 -9.91 -6.96
CA ALA A 137 -6.57 -10.89 -6.11
C ALA A 137 -5.81 -10.24 -4.94
N LEU A 138 -5.20 -9.07 -5.16
CA LEU A 138 -4.47 -8.33 -4.12
C LEU A 138 -5.39 -7.60 -3.14
N THR A 139 -6.56 -7.15 -3.59
CA THR A 139 -7.48 -6.30 -2.80
C THR A 139 -7.87 -6.92 -1.45
N PRO A 140 -8.29 -8.20 -1.35
CA PRO A 140 -8.63 -8.83 -0.07
C PRO A 140 -7.46 -8.84 0.93
N CYS A 141 -6.21 -8.86 0.43
CA CYS A 141 -5.02 -8.89 1.28
C CYS A 141 -4.86 -7.60 2.10
N LEU A 142 -5.48 -6.49 1.68
CA LEU A 142 -5.48 -5.22 2.41
C LEU A 142 -6.26 -5.28 3.75
N LEU A 143 -7.12 -6.30 3.92
CA LEU A 143 -7.95 -6.48 5.12
C LEU A 143 -7.46 -7.60 6.04
N TYR A 144 -6.23 -8.10 5.84
CA TYR A 144 -5.54 -8.99 6.78
C TYR A 144 -5.03 -8.17 7.96
N LEU A 145 -5.95 -7.78 8.83
CA LEU A 145 -5.74 -6.84 9.94
C LEU A 145 -5.89 -7.54 11.30
N PRO A 146 -5.42 -6.90 12.39
CA PRO A 146 -5.66 -7.35 13.75
C PRO A 146 -7.12 -7.62 14.12
N GLU A 147 -7.23 -8.32 15.25
CA GLU A 147 -8.29 -9.24 15.72
C GLU A 147 -8.27 -10.61 15.04
N LEU A 148 -8.16 -10.68 13.71
CA LEU A 148 -8.17 -11.93 12.95
C LEU A 148 -6.77 -12.39 12.53
N THR A 149 -5.89 -11.47 12.18
CA THR A 149 -4.50 -11.74 11.79
C THR A 149 -3.55 -11.11 12.81
N PRO A 150 -2.53 -11.82 13.32
CA PRO A 150 -1.58 -11.24 14.27
C PRO A 150 -0.92 -9.96 13.71
N GLU A 151 -0.74 -8.94 14.55
CA GLU A 151 -0.19 -7.62 14.15
C GLU A 151 1.08 -7.72 13.29
N ALA A 152 2.03 -8.55 13.71
CA ALA A 152 3.29 -8.74 12.99
C ALA A 152 3.08 -9.32 11.58
N GLU A 153 2.17 -10.29 11.43
CA GLU A 153 1.84 -10.89 10.15
C GLU A 153 1.07 -9.91 9.25
N SER A 154 0.12 -9.15 9.82
CA SER A 154 -0.56 -8.07 9.13
C SER A 154 0.44 -7.06 8.57
N LEU A 155 1.37 -6.56 9.40
CA LEU A 155 2.37 -5.60 8.96
C LEU A 155 3.25 -6.14 7.83
N GLN A 156 3.69 -7.40 7.92
CA GLN A 156 4.49 -8.02 6.85
C GLN A 156 3.71 -8.12 5.54
N LEU A 157 2.46 -8.59 5.58
CA LEU A 157 1.63 -8.72 4.39
C LEU A 157 1.28 -7.36 3.79
N LEU A 158 0.84 -6.39 4.60
CA LEU A 158 0.53 -5.05 4.11
C LEU A 158 1.76 -4.35 3.53
N SER A 159 2.95 -4.56 4.11
CA SER A 159 4.22 -4.05 3.58
C SER A 159 4.56 -4.61 2.20
N ALA A 160 4.09 -5.82 1.87
CA ALA A 160 4.23 -6.40 0.54
C ALA A 160 3.12 -5.94 -0.42
N VAL A 161 1.86 -5.92 0.03
CA VAL A 161 0.68 -5.69 -0.81
C VAL A 161 0.58 -4.24 -1.30
N TYR A 162 0.76 -3.25 -0.42
CA TYR A 162 0.61 -1.83 -0.79
C TYR A 162 1.57 -1.40 -1.91
N PRO A 163 2.90 -1.64 -1.81
CA PRO A 163 3.81 -1.32 -2.90
C PRO A 163 3.51 -2.10 -4.18
N THR A 164 3.11 -3.37 -4.06
CA THR A 164 2.75 -4.21 -5.23
C THR A 164 1.52 -3.66 -5.95
N LEU A 165 0.48 -3.25 -5.22
CA LEU A 165 -0.71 -2.62 -5.78
C LEU A 165 -0.40 -1.27 -6.43
N LEU A 166 0.39 -0.41 -5.78
CA LEU A 166 0.81 0.86 -6.36
C LEU A 166 1.63 0.65 -7.63
N PHE A 167 2.56 -0.31 -7.62
CA PHE A 167 3.33 -0.67 -8.80
C PHE A 167 2.44 -1.18 -9.93
N LEU A 168 1.50 -2.08 -9.64
CA LEU A 168 0.52 -2.54 -10.61
C LEU A 168 -0.30 -1.38 -11.19
N ILE A 169 -0.81 -0.47 -10.35
CA ILE A 169 -1.60 0.68 -10.80
C ILE A 169 -0.78 1.58 -11.72
N ARG A 170 0.47 1.91 -11.35
CA ARG A 170 1.38 2.71 -12.19
C ARG A 170 1.65 2.04 -13.53
N THR A 171 1.94 0.74 -13.53
CA THR A 171 2.25 -0.01 -14.75
C THR A 171 1.02 -0.17 -15.65
N ARG A 172 -0.19 -0.25 -15.10
CA ARG A 172 -1.43 -0.35 -15.88
C ARG A 172 -1.81 0.93 -16.63
N PHE A 173 -1.43 2.09 -16.10
CA PHE A 173 -1.91 3.38 -16.60
C PHE A 173 -0.76 4.38 -16.82
N PRO A 174 0.18 4.09 -17.74
CA PRO A 174 1.35 4.95 -17.97
C PRO A 174 1.00 6.26 -18.70
N GLU A 175 -0.11 6.30 -19.45
CA GLU A 175 -0.49 7.45 -20.27
C GLU A 175 -1.46 8.41 -19.56
N ALA A 176 -1.36 9.69 -19.88
CA ALA A 176 -2.23 10.73 -19.33
C ALA A 176 -3.72 10.52 -19.65
N ARG A 177 -4.04 9.87 -20.78
CA ARG A 177 -5.42 9.57 -21.17
C ARG A 177 -6.12 8.63 -20.17
N ASP A 178 -5.36 7.75 -19.53
CA ASP A 178 -5.86 6.73 -18.60
C ASP A 178 -5.88 7.22 -17.14
N ARG A 179 -5.55 8.51 -16.93
CA ARG A 179 -5.53 9.13 -15.59
C ARG A 179 -6.87 8.95 -14.87
N GLY A 180 -8.00 8.99 -15.56
CA GLY A 180 -9.31 8.75 -14.94
C GLY A 180 -9.45 7.34 -14.35
N LEU A 181 -8.93 6.32 -15.01
CA LEU A 181 -8.96 4.92 -14.55
C LEU A 181 -7.94 4.67 -13.43
N MET A 182 -6.75 5.28 -13.55
CA MET A 182 -5.76 5.30 -12.48
C MET A 182 -6.35 5.90 -11.19
N GLN A 183 -7.00 7.06 -11.30
CA GLN A 183 -7.62 7.72 -10.15
C GLN A 183 -8.74 6.89 -9.52
N LYS A 184 -9.54 6.16 -10.31
CA LYS A 184 -10.52 5.19 -9.77
C LYS A 184 -9.85 4.07 -8.97
N SER A 185 -8.71 3.57 -9.44
CA SER A 185 -7.96 2.51 -8.77
C SER A 185 -7.32 3.02 -7.47
N LEU A 186 -6.76 4.24 -7.48
CA LEU A 186 -6.24 4.90 -6.29
C LEU A 186 -7.35 5.24 -5.29
N ASP A 187 -8.52 5.71 -5.75
CA ASP A 187 -9.68 5.94 -4.90
C ASP A 187 -10.13 4.65 -4.19
N HIS A 188 -10.13 3.53 -4.92
CA HIS A 188 -10.45 2.23 -4.36
C HIS A 188 -9.41 1.81 -3.31
N LEU A 189 -8.11 1.91 -3.62
CA LEU A 189 -7.04 1.62 -2.66
C LEU A 189 -7.13 2.50 -1.41
N PHE A 190 -7.44 3.79 -1.58
CA PHE A 190 -7.61 4.73 -0.48
C PHE A 190 -8.79 4.37 0.41
N ARG A 191 -9.98 4.17 -0.16
CA ARG A 191 -11.20 3.91 0.60
C ARG A 191 -11.20 2.51 1.23
N TYR A 192 -10.86 1.50 0.43
CA TYR A 192 -10.94 0.10 0.84
C TYR A 192 -9.71 -0.37 1.62
N GLY A 193 -8.51 0.12 1.26
CA GLY A 193 -7.28 -0.23 1.96
C GLY A 193 -7.07 0.64 3.19
N ILE A 194 -6.95 1.95 2.98
CA ILE A 194 -6.52 2.88 4.05
C ILE A 194 -7.68 3.21 4.99
N LEU A 195 -8.78 3.81 4.50
CA LEU A 195 -9.85 4.27 5.38
C LEU A 195 -10.55 3.10 6.09
N LYS A 196 -10.93 2.07 5.34
CA LYS A 196 -11.57 0.90 5.94
C LYS A 196 -10.62 0.16 6.87
N GLY A 197 -9.34 0.02 6.50
CA GLY A 197 -8.35 -0.60 7.36
C GLY A 197 -8.12 0.16 8.66
N TYR A 198 -8.03 1.49 8.60
CA TYR A 198 -7.89 2.34 9.77
C TYR A 198 -9.16 2.29 10.63
N ALA A 199 -10.35 2.26 10.03
CA ALA A 199 -11.59 2.13 10.78
C ALA A 199 -11.71 0.80 11.55
N HIS A 200 -11.04 -0.27 11.10
CA HIS A 200 -11.08 -1.57 11.77
C HIS A 200 -9.92 -1.78 12.76
N ALA A 201 -8.73 -1.26 12.44
CA ALA A 201 -7.50 -1.56 13.18
C ALA A 201 -6.69 -0.31 13.56
N GLY A 202 -7.31 0.87 13.54
CA GLY A 202 -6.69 2.15 13.90
C GLY A 202 -6.33 2.26 15.38
N ASP A 203 -6.96 1.47 16.24
CA ASP A 203 -6.61 1.38 17.67
C ASP A 203 -5.26 0.67 17.89
N ASN A 204 -4.83 -0.15 16.92
CA ASN A 204 -3.49 -0.69 16.92
C ASN A 204 -2.51 0.37 16.38
N VAL A 205 -1.72 0.96 17.29
CA VAL A 205 -0.86 2.10 16.98
C VAL A 205 0.15 1.85 15.84
N ARG A 206 0.64 0.61 15.69
CA ARG A 206 1.60 0.25 14.63
C ARG A 206 0.92 0.07 13.28
N ILE A 207 -0.30 -0.45 13.26
CA ILE A 207 -1.14 -0.49 12.05
C ILE A 207 -1.55 0.92 11.65
N ALA A 208 -1.99 1.75 12.60
CA ALA A 208 -2.31 3.16 12.35
C ALA A 208 -1.13 3.91 11.73
N ASP A 209 0.07 3.77 12.30
CA ASP A 209 1.31 4.37 11.78
C ASP A 209 1.58 3.92 10.34
N PHE A 210 1.53 2.61 10.10
CA PHE A 210 1.69 2.05 8.77
C PHE A 210 0.67 2.61 7.77
N LEU A 211 -0.62 2.62 8.11
CA LEU A 211 -1.69 3.08 7.23
C LEU A 211 -1.61 4.58 6.94
N VAL A 212 -1.21 5.40 7.90
CA VAL A 212 -1.01 6.85 7.72
C VAL A 212 0.20 7.13 6.80
N ARG A 213 1.28 6.35 6.91
CA ARG A 213 2.39 6.43 5.94
C ARG A 213 1.93 6.07 4.53
N ARG A 214 1.18 4.96 4.39
CA ARG A 214 0.61 4.56 3.09
C ARG A 214 -0.42 5.57 2.58
N MET A 215 -1.15 6.25 3.47
CA MET A 215 -2.03 7.36 3.10
C MET A 215 -1.26 8.46 2.38
N THR A 216 -0.11 8.86 2.95
CA THR A 216 0.76 9.88 2.36
C THR A 216 1.21 9.47 0.96
N ASP A 217 1.66 8.22 0.79
CA ASP A 217 2.07 7.68 -0.52
C ASP A 217 0.94 7.75 -1.55
N VAL A 218 -0.27 7.31 -1.17
CA VAL A 218 -1.43 7.32 -2.06
C VAL A 218 -1.89 8.74 -2.38
N VAL A 219 -1.89 9.66 -1.40
CA VAL A 219 -2.22 11.08 -1.62
C VAL A 219 -1.24 11.73 -2.60
N ASN A 220 0.06 11.49 -2.42
CA ASN A 220 1.08 11.95 -3.36
C ASN A 220 0.84 11.42 -4.78
N GLU A 221 0.45 10.14 -4.90
CA GLU A 221 0.13 9.52 -6.18
C GLU A 221 -1.14 10.09 -6.84
N MET A 222 -2.14 10.42 -6.03
CA MET A 222 -3.39 11.02 -6.49
C MET A 222 -3.18 12.46 -6.97
N GLY A 223 -2.26 13.21 -6.36
CA GLY A 223 -2.16 14.66 -6.54
C GLY A 223 -3.47 15.34 -6.19
N ILE A 224 -3.82 16.44 -6.88
CA ILE A 224 -5.02 17.26 -6.59
C ILE A 224 -6.36 16.48 -6.52
N ALA A 225 -6.41 15.26 -7.07
CA ALA A 225 -7.57 14.40 -6.92
C ALA A 225 -7.80 13.98 -5.45
N SER A 226 -6.80 14.04 -4.57
CA SER A 226 -6.94 13.76 -3.13
C SER A 226 -7.89 14.72 -2.42
N CYS A 227 -8.09 15.94 -2.96
CA CYS A 227 -9.05 16.95 -2.46
C CYS A 227 -10.41 16.34 -2.07
N LYS A 228 -10.91 15.36 -2.84
CA LYS A 228 -12.23 14.73 -2.60
C LYS A 228 -12.30 13.92 -1.29
N HIS A 229 -11.15 13.53 -0.74
CA HIS A 229 -11.00 12.76 0.48
C HIS A 229 -10.62 13.60 1.70
N LEU A 230 -10.40 14.92 1.55
CA LEU A 230 -10.02 15.81 2.66
C LEU A 230 -10.95 15.72 3.86
N LYS A 231 -12.26 15.58 3.61
CA LYS A 231 -13.28 15.39 4.66
C LYS A 231 -13.06 14.14 5.53
N HIS A 232 -12.25 13.20 5.08
CA HIS A 232 -11.86 12.00 5.83
C HIS A 232 -10.42 12.09 6.33
N ILE A 233 -9.50 12.63 5.51
CA ILE A 233 -8.09 12.79 5.85
C ILE A 233 -7.92 13.74 7.04
N LEU A 234 -8.48 14.94 6.95
CA LEU A 234 -8.21 16.00 7.91
C LEU A 234 -8.73 15.68 9.31
N PRO A 235 -9.98 15.17 9.50
CA PRO A 235 -10.43 14.77 10.83
C PRO A 235 -9.61 13.62 11.43
N LEU A 236 -9.17 12.66 10.59
CA LEU A 236 -8.34 11.55 11.04
C LEU A 236 -6.98 12.03 11.54
N LEU A 237 -6.28 12.88 10.77
CA LEU A 237 -4.97 13.42 11.16
C LEU A 237 -5.10 14.36 12.37
N SER A 238 -6.15 15.18 12.41
CA SER A 238 -6.48 16.05 13.55
C SER A 238 -6.70 15.23 14.83
N ALA A 239 -7.41 14.11 14.76
CA ALA A 239 -7.62 13.21 15.89
C ALA A 239 -6.31 12.62 16.42
N ILE A 240 -5.41 12.16 15.53
CA ILE A 240 -4.10 11.64 15.92
C ILE A 240 -3.27 12.72 16.64
N LEU A 241 -3.19 13.93 16.07
CA LEU A 241 -2.42 15.03 16.65
C LEU A 241 -3.02 15.54 17.97
N SER A 242 -4.34 15.44 18.10
CA SER A 242 -5.08 15.90 19.27
C SER A 242 -5.29 14.81 20.31
N ASP A 243 -4.76 13.60 20.13
CA ASP A 243 -4.89 12.49 21.07
C ASP A 243 -4.16 12.80 22.40
N PRO A 244 -4.77 12.58 23.59
CA PRO A 244 -4.12 12.87 24.88
C PRO A 244 -2.83 12.09 25.12
N PHE A 245 -2.69 10.90 24.53
CA PHE A 245 -1.57 9.99 24.67
C PHE A 245 -0.68 9.95 23.42
N ALA A 246 -0.88 10.86 22.48
CA ALA A 246 -0.13 11.01 21.25
C ALA A 246 1.40 10.85 21.40
N MET A 247 1.97 11.38 22.49
CA MET A 247 3.41 11.35 22.76
C MET A 247 3.94 9.97 23.15
N ALA A 248 3.07 9.01 23.49
CA ALA A 248 3.47 7.65 23.84
C ALA A 248 4.02 6.88 22.64
N TYR A 249 3.64 7.25 21.42
CA TYR A 249 4.16 6.65 20.18
C TYR A 249 4.48 7.72 19.13
N PRO A 250 5.65 8.38 19.22
CA PRO A 250 6.07 9.42 18.28
C PRO A 250 6.09 9.05 16.79
N PRO A 251 6.35 7.79 16.36
CA PRO A 251 6.36 7.47 14.93
C PRO A 251 5.03 7.72 14.22
N LEU A 252 3.89 7.48 14.89
CA LEU A 252 2.56 7.78 14.36
C LEU A 252 2.34 9.29 14.19
N LEU A 253 2.79 10.09 15.16
CA LEU A 253 2.74 11.55 15.08
C LEU A 253 3.56 12.08 13.90
N LEU A 254 4.77 11.57 13.73
CA LEU A 254 5.62 11.94 12.60
C LEU A 254 4.97 11.56 11.26
N ALA A 255 4.36 10.37 11.17
CA ALA A 255 3.61 9.96 9.99
C ALA A 255 2.41 10.90 9.72
N ALA A 256 1.68 11.30 10.75
CA ALA A 256 0.55 12.21 10.62
C ALA A 256 0.98 13.63 10.20
N LEU A 257 2.09 14.14 10.74
CA LEU A 257 2.67 15.42 10.35
C LEU A 257 3.12 15.40 8.88
N GLN A 258 3.80 14.33 8.44
CA GLN A 258 4.17 14.15 7.04
C GLN A 258 2.94 14.10 6.12
N ALA A 259 1.87 13.41 6.54
CA ALA A 259 0.60 13.39 5.80
C ALA A 259 -0.02 14.79 5.70
N ILE A 260 -0.04 15.56 6.79
CA ILE A 260 -0.51 16.96 6.77
C ILE A 260 0.32 17.78 5.79
N GLN A 261 1.65 17.69 5.84
CA GLN A 261 2.53 18.46 4.95
C GLN A 261 2.26 18.14 3.48
N SER A 262 2.16 16.86 3.13
CA SER A 262 1.79 16.42 1.77
C SER A 262 0.44 16.99 1.34
N VAL A 263 -0.58 16.88 2.20
CA VAL A 263 -1.93 17.39 1.91
C VAL A 263 -1.95 18.91 1.79
N THR A 264 -1.23 19.63 2.63
CA THR A 264 -1.13 21.10 2.58
C THR A 264 -0.50 21.57 1.26
N ILE A 265 0.50 20.84 0.73
CA ILE A 265 1.13 21.15 -0.55
C ILE A 265 0.20 20.79 -1.72
N ILE A 266 -0.35 19.58 -1.72
CA ILE A 266 -1.11 19.05 -2.85
C ILE A 266 -2.47 19.72 -2.97
N ASP A 267 -3.16 19.85 -1.84
CA ASP A 267 -4.52 20.36 -1.74
C ASP A 267 -4.55 21.82 -1.25
N TRP A 268 -3.48 22.58 -1.54
CA TRP A 268 -3.27 23.97 -1.12
C TRP A 268 -4.49 24.87 -1.37
N SER A 269 -5.18 24.69 -2.50
CA SER A 269 -6.36 25.46 -2.88
C SER A 269 -7.57 25.28 -1.95
N ARG A 270 -7.57 24.23 -1.11
CA ARG A 270 -8.62 23.95 -0.12
C ARG A 270 -8.19 24.29 1.30
N MET A 271 -6.90 24.58 1.51
CA MET A 271 -6.38 24.94 2.83
C MET A 271 -6.92 26.27 3.32
N GLU A 272 -7.41 27.15 2.45
CA GLU A 272 -8.07 28.40 2.89
C GLU A 272 -9.28 28.13 3.80
N TYR A 273 -10.01 27.05 3.55
CA TYR A 273 -11.17 26.67 4.36
C TYR A 273 -10.78 25.83 5.58
N HIS A 274 -9.80 24.94 5.43
CA HIS A 274 -9.42 23.97 6.47
C HIS A 274 -8.20 24.36 7.32
N GLY A 275 -7.51 25.44 6.97
CA GLY A 275 -6.22 25.81 7.54
C GLY A 275 -6.29 26.11 9.03
N SER A 276 -7.34 26.80 9.48
CA SER A 276 -7.53 27.12 10.91
C SER A 276 -7.71 25.86 11.77
N GLU A 277 -8.47 24.87 11.29
CA GLU A 277 -8.64 23.59 11.97
C GLU A 277 -7.31 22.82 12.07
N MET A 278 -6.50 22.91 11.01
CA MET A 278 -5.20 22.23 10.95
C MET A 278 -4.20 22.89 11.87
N LEU A 279 -4.15 24.23 11.87
CA LEU A 279 -3.36 25.01 12.80
C LEU A 279 -3.74 24.70 14.25
N ARG A 280 -5.04 24.64 14.57
CA ARG A 280 -5.52 24.25 15.91
C ARG A 280 -4.96 22.89 16.33
N SER A 281 -5.01 21.91 15.43
CA SER A 281 -4.52 20.55 15.71
C SER A 281 -3.00 20.52 15.93
N LEU A 282 -2.24 21.29 15.16
CA LEU A 282 -0.80 21.47 15.31
C LEU A 282 -0.44 22.16 16.63
N ILE A 283 -1.18 23.21 17.01
CA ILE A 283 -1.02 23.92 18.29
C ILE A 283 -1.28 22.97 19.47
N VAL A 284 -2.37 22.19 19.43
CA VAL A 284 -2.67 21.22 20.49
C VAL A 284 -1.55 20.18 20.62
N CYS A 285 -1.04 19.67 19.50
CA CYS A 285 0.07 18.72 19.51
C CYS A 285 1.36 19.36 20.05
N TRP A 286 1.65 20.61 19.67
CA TRP A 286 2.78 21.38 20.19
C TRP A 286 2.74 21.52 21.70
N CYS A 287 1.61 21.96 22.26
CA CYS A 287 1.47 22.16 23.71
C CYS A 287 1.69 20.87 24.50
N LYS A 288 1.37 19.70 23.92
CA LYS A 288 1.64 18.39 24.53
C LYS A 288 3.08 17.91 24.33
N ALA A 289 3.76 18.38 23.30
CA ALA A 289 5.16 18.04 23.03
C ALA A 289 6.12 18.84 23.92
N LEU A 290 5.64 19.92 24.55
CA LEU A 290 6.39 20.66 25.56
C LEU A 290 6.50 19.78 26.82
N PRO A 291 7.73 19.48 27.29
CA PRO A 291 7.90 18.64 28.47
C PRO A 291 7.42 19.35 29.74
N ASP A 292 7.01 18.57 30.74
CA ASP A 292 6.84 19.05 32.13
C ASP A 292 8.19 19.17 32.86
N ASP A 293 9.27 18.48 32.42
CA ASP A 293 10.62 18.57 32.99
C ASP A 293 11.72 18.28 31.94
N ASP A 294 12.78 19.09 31.95
CA ASP A 294 13.75 19.21 30.85
C ASP A 294 14.87 18.14 30.83
N THR A 295 14.88 17.19 31.77
CA THR A 295 16.08 16.39 32.07
C THR A 295 16.22 15.07 31.30
N ALA A 296 15.28 14.70 30.44
CA ALA A 296 15.41 13.50 29.60
C ALA A 296 14.59 13.62 28.31
N ARG A 297 15.01 14.49 27.37
CA ARG A 297 14.35 14.57 26.05
C ARG A 297 14.76 13.36 25.20
N PRO A 298 13.87 12.39 24.89
CA PRO A 298 14.14 11.44 23.82
C PRO A 298 14.27 12.20 22.49
N SER A 299 15.22 11.79 21.65
CA SER A 299 15.50 12.41 20.34
C SER A 299 14.26 12.53 19.44
N SER A 300 13.29 11.63 19.61
CA SER A 300 12.02 11.61 18.90
C SER A 300 11.11 12.82 19.19
N LEU A 301 11.09 13.33 20.42
CA LEU A 301 10.27 14.51 20.78
C LEU A 301 10.82 15.80 20.13
N GLY A 302 12.15 15.92 20.04
CA GLY A 302 12.79 17.02 19.31
C GLY A 302 12.41 17.00 17.82
N GLN A 303 12.37 15.81 17.21
CA GLN A 303 11.93 15.65 15.83
C GLN A 303 10.46 16.04 15.65
N VAL A 304 9.56 15.59 16.54
CA VAL A 304 8.14 15.97 16.49
C VAL A 304 7.96 17.49 16.55
N LYS A 305 8.66 18.17 17.46
CA LYS A 305 8.64 19.64 17.54
C LYS A 305 9.10 20.33 16.26
N ALA A 306 10.20 19.84 15.66
CA ALA A 306 10.71 20.38 14.41
C ALA A 306 9.70 20.21 13.26
N GLU A 307 9.09 19.03 13.15
CA GLU A 307 8.06 18.73 12.13
C GLU A 307 6.78 19.56 12.34
N ILE A 308 6.36 19.82 13.59
CA ILE A 308 5.22 20.69 13.87
C ILE A 308 5.51 22.12 13.38
N LYS A 309 6.68 22.68 13.70
CA LYS A 309 7.11 24.00 13.22
C LYS A 309 7.14 24.07 11.71
N TYR A 310 7.70 23.05 11.07
CA TYR A 310 7.73 22.97 9.61
C TYR A 310 6.32 22.95 9.01
N SER A 311 5.40 22.18 9.59
CA SER A 311 3.99 22.14 9.16
C SER A 311 3.30 23.51 9.30
N VAL A 312 3.52 24.25 10.39
CA VAL A 312 2.97 25.61 10.57
C VAL A 312 3.54 26.58 9.54
N LYS A 313 4.85 26.57 9.31
CA LYS A 313 5.50 27.39 8.27
C LYS A 313 4.96 27.08 6.88
N LEU A 314 4.81 25.80 6.56
CA LEU A 314 4.27 25.36 5.29
C LEU A 314 2.83 25.85 5.09
N LEU A 315 2.01 25.76 6.13
CA LEU A 315 0.63 26.25 6.11
C LEU A 315 0.56 27.78 5.93
N SER A 316 1.40 28.53 6.66
CA SER A 316 1.55 29.99 6.50
C SER A 316 1.93 30.35 5.07
N ALA A 317 2.93 29.68 4.51
CA ALA A 317 3.41 29.92 3.15
C ALA A 317 2.34 29.65 2.08
N VAL A 318 1.61 28.54 2.22
CA VAL A 318 0.53 28.15 1.31
C VAL A 318 -0.64 29.14 1.35
N LEU A 319 -1.00 29.60 2.55
CA LEU A 319 -2.08 30.56 2.74
C LEU A 319 -1.65 32.01 2.46
N LYS A 320 -0.34 32.27 2.36
CA LYS A 320 0.24 33.61 2.26
C LYS A 320 -0.23 34.52 3.41
N ARG A 321 -0.32 33.95 4.61
CA ARG A 321 -0.74 34.65 5.82
C ARG A 321 0.37 34.64 6.85
N ASP A 322 0.53 35.77 7.52
CA ASP A 322 1.39 35.87 8.69
C ASP A 322 0.62 35.33 9.89
N MET A 323 0.94 34.09 10.28
CA MET A 323 0.29 33.40 11.39
C MET A 323 0.61 34.07 12.73
N ALA A 324 1.78 34.71 12.87
CA ALA A 324 2.16 35.44 14.08
C ALA A 324 1.24 36.65 14.27
N ALA A 325 1.01 37.41 13.20
CA ALA A 325 0.16 38.58 13.21
C ALA A 325 -1.33 38.21 13.37
N GLU A 326 -1.81 37.17 12.66
CA GLU A 326 -3.22 36.78 12.69
C GLU A 326 -3.64 36.17 14.04
N TYR A 327 -2.71 35.50 14.73
CA TYR A 327 -2.96 34.80 15.99
C TYR A 327 -2.20 35.36 17.19
N SER A 328 -1.86 36.66 17.17
CA SER A 328 -1.13 37.32 18.26
C SER A 328 -1.81 37.16 19.62
N PHE A 329 -3.15 37.22 19.65
CA PHE A 329 -3.95 37.02 20.87
C PHE A 329 -3.75 35.63 21.51
N LEU A 330 -3.44 34.59 20.71
CA LEU A 330 -3.13 33.26 21.23
C LEU A 330 -1.76 33.23 21.91
N VAL A 331 -0.76 33.92 21.33
CA VAL A 331 0.57 34.05 21.94
C VAL A 331 0.51 34.86 23.24
N GLU A 332 -0.29 35.93 23.26
CA GLU A 332 -0.54 36.72 24.47
C GLU A 332 -1.23 35.89 25.58
N SER A 333 -2.13 34.98 25.18
CA SER A 333 -2.87 34.11 26.11
C SER A 333 -2.04 32.91 26.59
N ASP A 334 -1.12 32.41 25.77
CA ASP A 334 -0.28 31.24 26.05
C ASP A 334 1.13 31.43 25.47
N GLY A 335 2.06 31.89 26.30
CA GLY A 335 3.45 32.17 25.91
C GLY A 335 4.20 30.95 25.37
N ARG A 336 3.70 29.73 25.58
CA ARG A 336 4.24 28.50 24.97
C ARG A 336 4.18 28.49 23.45
N LEU A 337 3.31 29.32 22.87
CA LEU A 337 3.09 29.43 21.43
C LEU A 337 4.05 30.39 20.74
N GLU A 338 4.78 31.21 21.49
CA GLU A 338 5.74 32.18 20.94
C GLU A 338 6.76 31.47 20.02
N GLU A 339 7.34 30.37 20.48
CA GLU A 339 8.33 29.60 19.73
C GLU A 339 7.75 28.95 18.44
N LEU A 340 6.44 28.71 18.41
CA LEU A 340 5.76 28.06 17.29
C LEU A 340 5.26 29.06 16.24
N LEU A 341 4.67 30.17 16.70
CA LEU A 341 3.95 31.12 15.84
C LEU A 341 4.78 32.35 15.46
N ALA A 342 5.79 32.75 16.23
CA ALA A 342 6.64 33.91 15.91
C ALA A 342 7.70 33.63 14.82
N MET A 343 7.45 32.64 13.96
CA MET A 343 8.43 31.98 13.09
C MET A 343 8.35 32.33 11.61
#